data_AF-A0A525PGJ4-F1
#
_entry.id   AF-A0A525PGJ4-F1
#
_cell.length_a   1.000
_cell.length_b   1.000
_cell.length_c   1.000
_cell.angle_alpha   90.00
_cell.angle_beta   90.00
_cell.angle_gamma   90.00
#
_symmetry.space_group_name_H-M   'P 1'
#
loop_
_entity.id
_entity.type
_entity.pdbx_description
1 polymer ?
#
loop_
_entity_poly.entity_id
_entity_poly.type
_entity_poly.pdbx_seq_one_letter_code
_entity_poly.pdbx_strand_id
1 'polypeptide(L)'
;MFARLTGAAARGVLVALLVATPALMLPDVTYDANQITMLVALLAGFLTFIEYTSHFPSIVEFRDAAPFNRMRFVSLLATVSLLTMIMQHKTDPTAVSSALTSIGTIIGNAMDFPFSPVRLIVLMLPVNASMELVNSVRTSAGIAYLISLISMAFFLILVRVMNWPARQGAFNVWINLPLFDPTAGGDVIYRLKRDARINIVLGFLLPFLIPAV
;
A
#
# COMPACT_ATOMS: atom_id res chain seq x y z
N MET A 1 26.91 0.57 13.06
CA MET A 1 26.04 1.66 13.55
C MET A 1 25.71 2.66 12.44
N PHE A 2 26.69 3.32 11.81
CA PHE A 2 26.47 4.33 10.77
C PHE A 2 25.62 3.84 9.57
N ALA A 3 25.94 2.69 8.97
CA ALA A 3 25.17 2.15 7.84
C ALA A 3 23.69 1.86 8.15
N ARG A 4 23.40 1.52 9.41
CA ARG A 4 22.03 1.28 9.87
C ARG A 4 21.27 2.60 10.02
N LEU A 5 21.91 3.59 10.65
CA LEU A 5 21.34 4.92 10.85
C LEU A 5 21.03 5.58 9.51
N THR A 6 21.96 5.54 8.57
CA THR A 6 21.76 6.10 7.21
C THR A 6 20.67 5.34 6.46
N GLY A 7 20.63 4.01 6.57
CA GLY A 7 19.58 3.20 5.98
C GLY A 7 18.18 3.45 6.58
N ALA A 8 18.09 3.67 7.89
CA ALA A 8 16.84 4.03 8.56
C ALA A 8 16.38 5.42 8.15
N ALA A 9 17.30 6.39 8.08
CA ALA A 9 17.01 7.76 7.63
C ALA A 9 16.50 7.77 6.19
N ALA A 10 17.16 7.05 5.27
CA ALA A 10 16.72 6.93 3.89
C ALA A 10 15.29 6.36 3.77
N ARG A 11 14.96 5.32 4.55
CA ARG A 11 13.60 4.75 4.59
C ARG A 11 12.58 5.75 5.14
N GLY A 12 12.91 6.45 6.22
CA GLY A 12 12.07 7.49 6.79
C GLY A 12 11.76 8.60 5.78
N VAL A 13 12.77 9.10 5.07
CA VAL A 13 12.61 10.10 4.01
C VAL A 13 11.73 9.56 2.87
N LEU A 14 11.97 8.33 2.41
CA LEU A 14 11.17 7.72 1.35
C LEU A 14 9.68 7.57 1.74
N VAL A 15 9.39 7.17 2.98
CA VAL A 15 8.02 7.07 3.48
C VAL A 15 7.38 8.46 3.64
N ALA A 16 8.13 9.46 4.12
CA ALA A 16 7.63 10.82 4.21
C ALA A 16 7.29 11.38 2.82
N LEU A 17 8.19 11.21 1.84
CA LEU A 17 7.95 11.65 0.45
C LEU A 17 6.75 10.93 -0.18
N LEU A 18 6.60 9.63 0.07
CA LEU A 18 5.43 8.87 -0.38
C LEU A 18 4.13 9.51 0.11
N VAL A 19 4.03 9.82 1.40
CA VAL A 19 2.83 10.42 2.00
C VAL A 19 2.62 11.86 1.56
N ALA A 20 3.71 12.62 1.40
CA ALA A 20 3.67 14.03 0.97
C ALA A 20 3.38 14.20 -0.53
N THR A 21 3.58 13.17 -1.36
CA THR A 21 3.42 13.22 -2.83
C THR A 21 2.14 13.94 -3.30
N PRO A 22 0.93 13.58 -2.84
CA PRO A 22 -0.29 14.28 -3.27
C PRO A 22 -0.30 15.77 -2.91
N ALA A 23 0.12 16.12 -1.70
CA ALA A 23 0.16 17.52 -1.24
C ALA A 23 1.21 18.37 -1.98
N LEU A 24 2.28 17.74 -2.47
CA LEU A 24 3.34 18.42 -3.23
C LEU A 24 3.01 18.59 -4.71
N MET A 25 2.15 17.73 -5.28
CA MET A 25 1.89 17.70 -6.72
C MET A 25 0.53 18.25 -7.13
N LEU A 26 -0.49 18.17 -6.27
CA LEU A 26 -1.84 18.64 -6.61
C LEU A 26 -1.98 20.14 -6.32
N PRO A 27 -2.37 20.96 -7.31
CA PRO A 27 -2.73 22.36 -7.07
C PRO A 27 -4.09 22.44 -6.35
N ASP A 28 -4.38 23.62 -5.78
CA ASP A 28 -5.69 23.98 -5.23
C ASP A 28 -6.22 23.11 -4.08
N VAL A 29 -5.32 22.48 -3.32
CA VAL A 29 -5.67 21.87 -2.03
C VAL A 29 -5.71 22.94 -0.94
N THR A 30 -6.70 22.89 -0.04
CA THR A 30 -6.80 23.86 1.06
C THR A 30 -5.51 23.88 1.89
N TYR A 31 -5.08 25.08 2.30
CA TYR A 31 -3.84 25.25 3.07
C TYR A 31 -3.78 24.32 4.29
N ASP A 32 -4.90 24.14 4.98
CA ASP A 32 -5.02 23.24 6.14
C ASP A 32 -4.78 21.78 5.77
N ALA A 33 -5.32 21.28 4.66
CA ALA A 33 -5.15 19.90 4.24
C ALA A 33 -3.70 19.60 3.83
N ASN A 34 -3.01 20.55 3.20
CA ASN A 34 -1.59 20.42 2.89
C ASN A 34 -0.74 20.38 4.16
N GLN A 35 -1.00 21.25 5.14
CA GLN A 35 -0.27 21.25 6.41
C GLN A 35 -0.47 19.95 7.20
N ILE A 36 -1.70 19.44 7.27
CA ILE A 36 -2.00 18.16 7.93
C ILE A 36 -1.29 17.01 7.21
N THR A 37 -1.34 16.97 5.88
CA THR A 37 -0.67 15.91 5.11
C THR A 37 0.84 15.92 5.31
N MET A 38 1.46 17.12 5.33
CA MET A 38 2.89 17.28 5.61
C MET A 38 3.26 16.86 7.03
N LEU A 39 2.41 17.16 8.02
CA LEU A 39 2.59 16.70 9.40
C LEU A 39 2.53 15.16 9.48
N VAL A 40 1.53 14.54 8.86
CA VAL A 40 1.39 13.08 8.80
C VAL A 40 2.58 12.45 8.09
N ALA A 41 3.07 13.05 7.00
CA ALA A 41 4.27 12.60 6.30
C ALA A 41 5.51 12.63 7.19
N LEU A 42 5.72 13.71 7.95
CA LEU A 42 6.83 13.85 8.88
C LEU A 42 6.73 12.81 9.99
N LEU A 43 5.55 12.62 10.59
CA LEU A 43 5.31 11.61 11.61
C LEU A 43 5.56 10.19 11.08
N ALA A 44 5.04 9.85 9.90
CA ALA A 44 5.25 8.55 9.28
C ALA A 44 6.73 8.28 8.98
N GLY A 45 7.45 9.29 8.47
CA GLY A 45 8.89 9.21 8.23
C GLY A 45 9.69 9.05 9.52
N PHE A 46 9.33 9.80 10.57
CA PHE A 46 9.97 9.73 11.88
C PHE A 46 9.73 8.39 12.58
N LEU A 47 8.50 7.88 12.57
CA LEU A 47 8.18 6.55 13.08
C LEU A 47 8.96 5.46 12.35
N THR A 48 9.02 5.54 11.01
CA THR A 48 9.84 4.62 10.20
C THR A 48 11.33 4.71 10.59
N PHE A 49 11.85 5.91 10.79
CA PHE A 49 13.24 6.10 11.21
C PHE A 49 13.52 5.45 12.58
N ILE A 50 12.65 5.66 13.57
CA ILE A 50 12.79 5.06 14.90
C ILE A 50 12.76 3.53 14.80
N GLU A 51 11.76 2.98 14.11
CA GLU A 51 11.54 1.53 14.00
C GLU A 51 12.75 0.82 13.36
N TYR A 52 13.35 1.42 12.34
CA TYR A 52 14.51 0.85 11.67
C TYR A 52 15.84 1.13 12.41
N THR A 53 15.86 2.07 13.36
CA THR A 53 17.02 2.35 14.22
C THR A 53 17.03 1.49 15.49
N SER A 54 15.86 1.07 16.00
CA SER A 54 15.73 0.32 17.27
C SER A 54 16.22 -1.13 17.21
N HIS A 55 17.09 -1.54 18.15
CA HIS A 55 17.54 -2.94 18.28
C HIS A 55 16.49 -3.88 18.91
N PHE A 56 15.48 -3.32 19.58
CA PHE A 56 14.45 -4.06 20.30
C PHE A 56 13.29 -4.50 19.38
N PRO A 57 12.35 -5.32 19.89
CA PRO A 57 11.12 -5.68 19.19
C PRO A 57 10.42 -4.43 18.64
N SER A 58 10.01 -4.53 17.38
CA SER A 58 9.41 -3.47 16.58
C SER A 58 7.90 -3.63 16.54
N ILE A 59 7.16 -2.57 16.26
CA ILE A 59 5.73 -2.70 15.91
C ILE A 59 5.59 -3.23 14.47
N VAL A 60 6.60 -3.01 13.63
CA VAL A 60 6.59 -3.36 12.21
C VAL A 60 6.97 -4.83 12.04
N GLU A 61 5.95 -5.66 11.80
CA GLU A 61 6.17 -7.04 11.37
C GLU A 61 6.94 -7.09 10.05
N PHE A 62 7.82 -8.08 9.93
CA PHE A 62 8.68 -8.33 8.79
C PHE A 62 9.63 -7.16 8.46
N ARG A 63 10.02 -6.32 9.43
CA ARG A 63 10.94 -5.18 9.19
C ARG A 63 12.26 -5.55 8.49
N ASP A 64 12.77 -6.75 8.74
CA ASP A 64 14.02 -7.26 8.19
C ASP A 64 13.81 -8.18 6.96
N ALA A 65 12.59 -8.22 6.41
CA ALA A 65 12.24 -8.95 5.19
C ALA A 65 12.45 -8.07 3.94
N ALA A 66 13.71 -7.89 3.52
CA ALA A 66 14.05 -6.95 2.46
C ALA A 66 13.23 -7.09 1.15
N PRO A 67 13.00 -8.28 0.58
CA PRO A 67 12.22 -8.42 -0.64
C PRO A 67 10.74 -8.03 -0.45
N PHE A 68 10.15 -8.41 0.69
CA PHE A 68 8.77 -8.09 1.03
C PHE A 68 8.58 -6.58 1.27
N ASN A 69 9.49 -5.93 1.99
CA ASN A 69 9.38 -4.49 2.29
C ASN A 69 9.59 -3.62 1.06
N ARG A 70 10.54 -3.98 0.18
CA ARG A 70 10.75 -3.28 -1.10
C ARG A 70 9.49 -3.33 -1.94
N MET A 71 8.90 -4.52 -2.04
CA MET A 71 7.67 -4.75 -2.79
C MET A 71 6.50 -3.93 -2.24
N ARG A 72 6.26 -3.97 -0.92
CA ARG A 72 5.21 -3.15 -0.27
C ARG A 72 5.40 -1.67 -0.57
N PHE A 73 6.61 -1.16 -0.36
CA PHE A 73 6.92 0.24 -0.62
C PHE A 73 6.71 0.62 -2.09
N VAL A 74 7.22 -0.17 -3.04
CA VAL A 74 7.05 0.09 -4.47
C VAL A 74 5.58 0.04 -4.88
N SER A 75 4.79 -0.89 -4.35
CA SER A 75 3.36 -0.98 -4.65
C SER A 75 2.58 0.24 -4.15
N LEU A 76 2.89 0.72 -2.94
CA LEU A 76 2.28 1.92 -2.37
C LEU A 76 2.72 3.18 -3.13
N LEU A 77 4.01 3.29 -3.45
CA LEU A 77 4.56 4.39 -4.24
C LEU A 77 3.92 4.46 -5.62
N ALA A 78 3.86 3.34 -6.34
CA ALA A 78 3.17 3.28 -7.63
C ALA A 78 1.70 3.70 -7.50
N THR A 79 1.00 3.21 -6.48
CA THR A 79 -0.41 3.55 -6.26
C THR A 79 -0.59 5.04 -6.01
N VAL A 80 0.11 5.61 -5.02
CA VAL A 80 -0.04 7.03 -4.66
C VAL A 80 0.41 7.94 -5.80
N SER A 81 1.56 7.69 -6.42
CA SER A 81 2.08 8.53 -7.50
C SER A 81 1.20 8.49 -8.75
N LEU A 82 0.73 7.31 -9.17
CA LEU A 82 -0.13 7.20 -10.36
C LEU A 82 -1.49 7.86 -10.13
N LEU A 83 -2.12 7.62 -8.97
CA LEU A 83 -3.39 8.25 -8.63
C LEU A 83 -3.26 9.77 -8.53
N THR A 84 -2.16 10.25 -7.93
CA THR A 84 -1.84 11.68 -7.86
C THR A 84 -1.72 12.29 -9.26
N MET A 85 -1.00 11.65 -10.18
CA MET A 85 -0.87 12.12 -11.56
C MET A 85 -2.20 12.11 -12.33
N ILE A 86 -3.07 11.12 -12.09
CA ILE A 86 -4.42 11.06 -12.68
C ILE A 86 -5.28 12.18 -12.13
N MET A 87 -5.19 12.53 -10.84
CA MET A 87 -5.93 13.66 -10.27
C MET A 87 -5.37 15.00 -10.77
N GLN A 88 -4.04 15.14 -10.86
CA GLN A 88 -3.37 16.33 -11.39
C GLN A 88 -3.76 16.63 -12.84
N HIS A 89 -4.07 15.58 -13.63
CA HIS A 89 -4.53 15.74 -15.01
C HIS A 89 -5.74 16.68 -15.15
N LYS A 90 -6.60 16.77 -14.12
CA LYS A 90 -7.82 17.59 -14.14
C LYS A 90 -7.54 19.09 -14.14
N THR A 91 -6.44 19.50 -13.53
CA THR A 91 -6.06 20.91 -13.36
C THR A 91 -4.94 21.28 -14.32
N ASP A 92 -3.90 20.46 -14.39
CA ASP A 92 -2.68 20.70 -15.19
C ASP A 92 -2.38 19.51 -16.12
N PRO A 93 -3.13 19.34 -17.21
CA PRO A 93 -2.97 18.21 -18.11
C PRO A 93 -1.63 18.25 -18.84
N THR A 94 -0.81 17.23 -18.61
CA THR A 94 0.40 16.92 -19.38
C THR A 94 0.20 15.69 -20.27
N ALA A 95 1.05 15.50 -21.29
CA ALA A 95 1.01 14.32 -22.15
C ALA A 95 1.10 13.00 -21.35
N VAL A 96 1.95 12.96 -20.31
CA VAL A 96 2.09 11.80 -19.42
C VAL A 96 0.82 11.56 -18.61
N SER A 97 0.27 12.60 -17.97
CA SER A 97 -0.96 12.49 -17.18
C SER A 97 -2.17 12.07 -18.03
N SER A 98 -2.23 12.52 -19.30
CA SER A 98 -3.28 12.15 -20.24
C SER A 98 -3.20 10.68 -20.66
N ALA A 99 -1.99 10.19 -20.97
CA ALA A 99 -1.76 8.78 -21.27
C ALA A 99 -2.11 7.89 -20.06
N LEU A 100 -1.65 8.26 -18.86
CA LEU A 100 -1.98 7.54 -17.63
C LEU A 100 -3.48 7.53 -17.34
N THR A 101 -4.17 8.66 -17.52
CA THR A 101 -5.63 8.75 -17.33
C THR A 101 -6.37 7.88 -18.34
N SER A 102 -5.92 7.86 -19.60
CA SER A 102 -6.50 7.02 -20.65
C SER A 102 -6.34 5.52 -20.33
N ILE A 103 -5.13 5.11 -19.96
CA ILE A 103 -4.83 3.73 -19.54
C ILE A 103 -5.68 3.36 -18.31
N GLY A 104 -5.73 4.23 -17.31
CA GLY A 104 -6.54 4.04 -16.11
C GLY A 104 -8.03 3.94 -16.40
N THR A 105 -8.53 4.67 -17.40
CA THR A 105 -9.93 4.61 -17.81
C THR A 105 -10.25 3.28 -18.46
N ILE A 106 -9.36 2.78 -19.34
CA ILE A 106 -9.51 1.45 -19.96
C ILE A 106 -9.50 0.35 -18.88
N ILE A 107 -8.53 0.39 -17.96
CA ILE A 107 -8.43 -0.58 -16.88
C ILE A 107 -9.63 -0.48 -15.94
N GLY A 108 -10.04 0.73 -15.56
CA GLY A 108 -11.19 0.99 -14.71
C GLY A 108 -12.46 0.40 -15.30
N ASN A 109 -12.72 0.64 -16.59
CA ASN A 109 -13.88 0.07 -17.28
C ASN A 109 -13.79 -1.46 -17.40
N ALA A 110 -12.60 -2.01 -17.67
CA ALA A 110 -12.41 -3.47 -17.75
C ALA A 110 -12.61 -4.17 -16.40
N MET A 111 -12.21 -3.52 -15.30
CA MET A 111 -12.40 -4.03 -13.95
C MET A 111 -13.80 -3.74 -13.39
N ASP A 112 -14.63 -2.94 -14.05
CA ASP A 112 -15.98 -2.54 -13.61
C ASP A 112 -17.08 -3.52 -14.07
N PHE A 113 -16.97 -4.80 -13.69
CA PHE A 113 -17.98 -5.83 -13.93
C PHE A 113 -18.83 -6.08 -12.67
N PRO A 114 -20.00 -6.75 -12.79
CA PRO A 114 -20.87 -7.02 -11.63
C PRO A 114 -20.11 -7.69 -10.48
N PHE A 115 -20.31 -7.17 -9.26
CA PHE A 115 -19.67 -7.62 -8.02
C PHE A 115 -18.15 -7.43 -7.91
N SER A 116 -17.51 -6.72 -8.84
CA SER A 116 -16.08 -6.41 -8.69
C SER A 116 -15.84 -5.36 -7.59
N PRO A 117 -14.64 -5.33 -6.96
CA PRO A 117 -14.29 -4.26 -6.00
C PRO A 117 -14.40 -2.85 -6.59
N VAL A 118 -14.06 -2.70 -7.88
CA VAL A 118 -14.18 -1.41 -8.59
C VAL A 118 -15.64 -1.00 -8.73
N ARG A 119 -16.54 -1.93 -9.09
CA ARG A 119 -17.98 -1.66 -9.17
C ARG A 119 -18.55 -1.27 -7.80
N LEU A 120 -18.15 -1.97 -6.74
CA LEU A 120 -18.63 -1.70 -5.38
C LEU A 120 -18.19 -0.32 -4.90
N ILE A 121 -16.94 0.09 -5.15
CA ILE A 121 -16.47 1.46 -4.85
C ILE A 121 -17.31 2.52 -5.59
N VAL A 122 -17.63 2.28 -6.86
CA VAL A 122 -18.48 3.22 -7.62
C VAL A 122 -19.89 3.27 -7.07
N LEU A 123 -20.46 2.15 -6.62
CA LEU A 123 -21.80 2.07 -6.03
C LEU A 123 -21.90 2.73 -4.65
N MET A 124 -20.77 2.94 -3.96
CA MET A 124 -20.72 3.71 -2.71
C MET A 124 -21.02 5.19 -2.94
N LEU A 125 -20.88 5.70 -4.18
CA LEU A 125 -21.15 7.10 -4.48
C LEU A 125 -22.66 7.42 -4.39
N PRO A 126 -23.02 8.66 -4.00
CA PRO A 126 -24.40 9.12 -4.04
C PRO A 126 -25.03 8.97 -5.42
N VAL A 127 -26.34 8.71 -5.48
CA VAL A 127 -27.09 8.51 -6.74
C VAL A 127 -27.03 9.76 -7.65
N ASN A 128 -26.85 10.95 -7.07
CA ASN A 128 -26.70 12.23 -7.76
C ASN A 128 -25.24 12.63 -8.03
N ALA A 129 -24.27 11.73 -7.81
CA ALA A 129 -22.87 12.01 -8.10
C ALA A 129 -22.68 12.36 -9.59
N SER A 130 -21.84 13.34 -9.87
CA SER A 130 -21.55 13.74 -11.25
C SER A 130 -20.88 12.59 -12.01
N MET A 131 -21.14 12.51 -13.32
CA MET A 131 -20.52 11.50 -14.17
C MET A 131 -18.99 11.62 -14.18
N GLU A 132 -18.47 12.84 -14.04
CA GLU A 132 -17.04 13.09 -13.90
C GLU A 132 -16.45 12.45 -12.63
N LEU A 133 -17.13 12.61 -11.49
CA LEU A 133 -16.70 11.99 -10.22
C LEU A 133 -16.75 10.46 -10.32
N VAL A 134 -17.83 9.92 -10.88
CA VAL A 134 -17.99 8.48 -11.11
C VAL A 134 -16.84 7.91 -11.96
N ASN A 135 -16.52 8.58 -13.07
CA ASN A 135 -15.42 8.16 -13.95
C ASN A 135 -14.06 8.27 -13.24
N SER A 136 -13.83 9.36 -12.52
CA SER A 136 -12.61 9.59 -11.74
C SER A 136 -12.39 8.49 -10.69
N VAL A 137 -13.43 8.14 -9.94
CA VAL A 137 -13.38 7.09 -8.91
C VAL A 137 -13.15 5.73 -9.55
N ARG A 138 -13.86 5.41 -10.64
CA ARG A 138 -13.68 4.14 -11.38
C ARG A 138 -12.25 3.98 -11.88
N THR A 139 -11.70 5.00 -12.52
CA THR A 139 -10.32 5.00 -13.04
C THR A 139 -9.31 4.80 -11.91
N SER A 140 -9.43 5.56 -10.81
CA SER A 140 -8.53 5.44 -9.66
C SER A 140 -8.62 4.07 -8.98
N ALA A 141 -9.84 3.57 -8.76
CA ALA A 141 -10.08 2.26 -8.17
C ALA A 141 -9.54 1.13 -9.05
N GLY A 142 -9.70 1.23 -10.38
CA GLY A 142 -9.17 0.27 -11.35
C GLY A 142 -7.65 0.15 -11.28
N ILE A 143 -6.95 1.29 -11.27
CA ILE A 143 -5.48 1.31 -11.16
C ILE A 143 -5.02 0.75 -9.81
N ALA A 144 -5.61 1.20 -8.70
CA ALA A 144 -5.26 0.70 -7.38
C ALA A 144 -5.46 -0.82 -7.26
N TYR A 145 -6.58 -1.32 -7.78
CA TYR A 145 -6.88 -2.75 -7.79
C TYR A 145 -5.90 -3.53 -8.67
N LEU A 146 -5.56 -3.05 -9.87
CA LEU A 146 -4.56 -3.68 -10.72
C LEU A 146 -3.19 -3.77 -10.03
N ILE A 147 -2.73 -2.69 -9.39
CA ILE A 147 -1.46 -2.69 -8.65
C ILE A 147 -1.50 -3.70 -7.51
N SER A 148 -2.64 -3.82 -6.81
CA SER A 148 -2.82 -4.83 -5.76
C SER A 148 -2.70 -6.27 -6.30
N LEU A 149 -3.26 -6.56 -7.47
CA LEU A 149 -3.18 -7.87 -8.12
C LEU A 149 -1.74 -8.17 -8.60
N ILE A 150 -1.08 -7.19 -9.21
CA ILE A 150 0.34 -7.31 -9.63
C ILE A 150 1.22 -7.55 -8.41
N SER A 151 0.99 -6.81 -7.33
CA SER A 151 1.67 -7.02 -6.06
C SER A 151 1.43 -8.47 -5.59
N MET A 152 0.20 -8.91 -5.43
CA MET A 152 -0.09 -10.29 -5.01
C MET A 152 0.58 -11.36 -5.90
N ALA A 153 0.55 -11.17 -7.22
CA ALA A 153 1.21 -12.07 -8.17
C ALA A 153 2.74 -12.10 -7.98
N PHE A 154 3.37 -10.94 -7.81
CA PHE A 154 4.80 -10.85 -7.53
C PHE A 154 5.17 -11.51 -6.20
N PHE A 155 4.33 -11.35 -5.17
CA PHE A 155 4.53 -12.02 -3.88
C PHE A 155 4.45 -13.55 -4.02
N LEU A 156 3.49 -14.04 -4.82
CA LEU A 156 3.37 -15.47 -5.13
C LEU A 156 4.63 -16.00 -5.82
N ILE A 157 5.16 -15.28 -6.82
CA ILE A 157 6.41 -15.64 -7.52
C ILE A 157 7.58 -15.68 -6.53
N LEU A 158 7.67 -14.68 -5.66
CA LEU A 158 8.73 -14.57 -4.66
C LEU A 158 8.74 -15.76 -3.69
N VAL A 159 7.56 -16.22 -3.27
CA VAL A 159 7.43 -17.38 -2.38
C VAL A 159 7.60 -18.71 -3.13
N ARG A 160 6.93 -18.89 -4.27
CA ARG A 160 6.82 -20.19 -4.95
C ARG A 160 7.96 -20.48 -5.92
N VAL A 161 8.52 -19.47 -6.57
CA VAL A 161 9.56 -19.64 -7.60
C VAL A 161 10.93 -19.29 -7.01
N MET A 162 11.01 -18.16 -6.29
CA MET A 162 12.28 -17.72 -5.71
C MET A 162 12.60 -18.43 -4.38
N ASN A 163 11.67 -19.20 -3.81
CA ASN A 163 11.82 -19.92 -2.55
C ASN A 163 12.26 -19.02 -1.37
N TRP A 164 11.83 -17.75 -1.39
CA TRP A 164 11.98 -16.87 -0.23
C TRP A 164 10.83 -17.15 0.75
N PRO A 165 11.06 -17.17 2.08
CA PRO A 165 12.31 -16.87 2.79
C PRO A 165 13.24 -18.07 2.99
N ALA A 166 12.83 -19.28 2.61
CA ALA A 166 13.53 -20.53 2.95
C ALA A 166 14.99 -20.60 2.46
N ARG A 167 15.34 -19.92 1.36
CA ARG A 167 16.72 -19.86 0.83
C ARG A 167 17.70 -19.03 1.67
N GLN A 168 17.24 -18.13 2.54
CA GLN A 168 18.11 -17.20 3.28
C GLN A 168 18.38 -17.64 4.73
N GLY A 169 18.04 -18.88 5.08
CA GLY A 169 18.23 -19.46 6.41
C GLY A 169 16.91 -19.67 7.17
N ALA A 170 17.02 -20.07 8.44
CA ALA A 170 15.86 -20.29 9.30
C ALA A 170 15.10 -18.97 9.54
N PHE A 171 13.77 -19.01 9.39
CA PHE A 171 12.91 -17.86 9.63
C PHE A 171 12.91 -17.48 11.11
N ASN A 172 13.44 -16.30 11.44
CA ASN A 172 13.45 -15.81 12.82
C ASN A 172 12.09 -15.16 13.16
N VAL A 173 11.28 -15.88 13.93
CA VAL A 173 9.95 -15.45 14.37
C VAL A 173 10.03 -14.20 15.26
N TRP A 174 10.98 -14.12 16.18
CA TRP A 174 11.12 -12.97 17.09
C TRP A 174 11.42 -11.66 16.36
N ILE A 175 12.19 -11.72 15.27
CA ILE A 175 12.54 -10.54 14.47
C ILE A 175 11.39 -10.13 13.55
N ASN A 176 10.72 -11.10 12.92
CA ASN A 176 9.71 -10.81 11.89
C ASN A 176 8.28 -10.73 12.44
N LEU A 177 8.01 -11.34 13.59
CA LEU A 177 6.73 -11.34 14.29
C LEU A 177 6.95 -11.01 15.77
N PRO A 178 7.44 -9.79 16.08
CA PRO A 178 7.81 -9.39 17.43
C PRO A 178 6.63 -9.39 18.43
N LEU A 179 5.40 -9.28 17.94
CA LEU A 179 4.18 -9.33 18.76
C LEU A 179 3.65 -10.76 18.96
N PHE A 180 4.23 -11.75 18.27
CA PHE A 180 3.85 -13.14 18.41
C PHE A 180 4.69 -13.80 19.51
N ASP A 181 4.06 -14.26 20.58
CA ASP A 181 4.73 -15.01 21.65
C ASP A 181 4.81 -16.52 21.30
N PRO A 182 5.99 -17.05 20.95
CA PRO A 182 6.16 -18.47 20.65
C PRO A 182 6.17 -19.35 21.90
N THR A 183 6.28 -18.77 23.10
CA THR A 183 6.41 -19.48 24.38
C THR A 183 5.12 -19.56 25.20
N ALA A 184 4.06 -18.85 24.79
CA ALA A 184 2.75 -18.79 25.45
C ALA A 184 1.97 -20.12 25.57
N GLY A 185 2.58 -21.27 25.26
CA GLY A 185 1.95 -22.59 25.25
C GLY A 185 1.06 -22.85 24.03
N GLY A 186 0.83 -24.12 23.71
CA GLY A 186 0.07 -24.57 22.54
C GLY A 186 0.90 -24.69 21.26
N ASP A 187 0.30 -25.27 20.21
CA ASP A 187 0.98 -25.49 18.92
C ASP A 187 1.19 -24.15 18.18
N VAL A 188 2.45 -23.71 18.12
CA VAL A 188 2.90 -22.51 17.39
C VAL A 188 2.49 -22.57 15.91
N ILE A 189 2.61 -23.75 15.28
CA ILE A 189 2.28 -23.93 13.87
C ILE A 189 0.78 -23.75 13.66
N TYR A 190 -0.04 -24.29 14.56
CA TYR A 190 -1.49 -24.11 14.51
C TYR A 190 -1.88 -22.62 14.58
N ARG A 191 -1.31 -21.87 15.52
CA ARG A 191 -1.57 -20.42 15.67
C ARG A 191 -1.14 -19.63 14.43
N LEU A 192 0.07 -19.87 13.93
CA LEU A 192 0.55 -19.23 12.69
C LEU A 192 -0.34 -19.55 11.48
N LYS A 193 -0.80 -20.80 11.33
CA LYS A 193 -1.72 -21.17 10.26
C LYS A 193 -3.08 -20.47 10.39
N ARG A 194 -3.61 -20.36 11.61
CA ARG A 194 -4.86 -19.64 11.88
C ARG A 194 -4.72 -18.17 11.51
N ASP A 195 -3.69 -17.51 12.01
CA ASP A 195 -3.49 -16.08 11.80
C ASP A 195 -3.19 -15.77 10.32
N ALA A 196 -2.45 -16.64 9.63
CA ALA A 196 -2.26 -16.55 8.18
C ALA A 196 -3.59 -16.68 7.40
N ARG A 197 -4.45 -17.64 7.78
CA ARG A 197 -5.77 -17.79 7.15
C ARG A 197 -6.64 -16.55 7.35
N ILE A 198 -6.65 -15.99 8.56
CA ILE A 198 -7.38 -14.75 8.86
C ILE A 198 -6.88 -13.61 7.97
N ASN A 199 -5.57 -13.40 7.87
CA ASN A 199 -4.99 -12.36 7.02
C ASN A 199 -5.29 -12.55 5.53
N ILE A 200 -5.27 -13.79 5.03
CA ILE A 200 -5.64 -14.09 3.63
C ILE A 200 -7.11 -13.77 3.39
N VAL A 201 -8.00 -14.20 4.28
CA VAL A 201 -9.44 -13.92 4.19
C VAL A 201 -9.69 -12.43 4.24
N LEU A 202 -9.09 -11.70 5.19
CA LEU A 202 -9.22 -10.25 5.28
C LEU A 202 -8.65 -9.54 4.05
N GLY A 203 -7.45 -9.92 3.58
CA GLY A 203 -6.84 -9.32 2.40
C GLY A 203 -7.69 -9.49 1.13
N PHE A 204 -8.37 -10.64 1.00
CA PHE A 204 -9.30 -10.87 -0.09
C PHE A 204 -10.63 -10.12 0.08
N LEU A 205 -11.20 -10.09 1.29
CA LEU A 205 -12.54 -9.54 1.54
C LEU A 205 -12.56 -8.02 1.68
N LEU A 206 -11.50 -7.39 2.20
CA LEU A 206 -11.47 -5.95 2.48
C LEU A 206 -11.84 -5.06 1.27
N PRO A 207 -11.35 -5.31 0.04
CA PRO A 207 -11.77 -4.56 -1.15
C PRO A 207 -13.28 -4.63 -1.45
N PHE A 208 -13.99 -5.64 -0.95
CA PHE A 208 -15.44 -5.82 -1.11
C PHE A 208 -16.23 -5.29 0.09
N LEU A 209 -15.65 -5.36 1.30
CA LEU A 209 -16.30 -4.93 2.53
C LEU A 209 -16.23 -3.41 2.73
N ILE A 210 -15.09 -2.77 2.41
CA ILE A 210 -14.93 -1.32 2.61
C ILE A 210 -16.02 -0.49 1.92
N PRO A 211 -16.42 -0.78 0.66
CA PRO A 211 -17.48 -0.01 0.01
C PRO A 211 -18.89 -0.30 0.52
N ALA A 212 -19.08 -1.37 1.27
CA ALA A 212 -20.39 -1.84 1.75
C ALA A 212 -20.77 -1.29 3.12
N VAL A 213 -19.85 -0.58 3.79
CA VAL A 213 -20.01 0.03 5.12
C VAL A 213 -19.99 1.54 4.99
#